data_AF-A0A838KRA3-F1
#
_entry.id   AF-A0A838KRA3-F1
#
_cell.length_a   1.000
_cell.length_b   1.000
_cell.length_c   1.000
_cell.angle_alpha   90.00
_cell.angle_beta   90.00
_cell.angle_gamma   90.00
#
_symmetry.space_group_name_H-M   'P 1'
#
loop_
_entity.id
_entity.type
_entity.pdbx_description
1 polymer ?
#
loop_
_entity_poly.entity_id
_entity_poly.type
_entity_poly.pdbx_seq_one_letter_code
_entity_poly.pdbx_strand_id
1 'polypeptide(L)'
;MKRAGTFLTLMSVMVLVFAGVALAALIEGNNRPNTLVGTPKGDAIYGYGGADSIDARGGGDALRLGGGRDKGYGERGDDYIRAVDGSKDDISCGPGSDRAIANPGDKVAEGCEVIIRKGIRVD
;
A
#
# COMPACT_ATOMS: atom_id res chain seq x y z
N MET A 1 34.00 -55.17 -1.35
CA MET A 1 32.60 -55.18 -1.83
C MET A 1 31.88 -53.98 -1.22
N LYS A 2 31.33 -53.12 -2.09
CA LYS A 2 30.19 -52.18 -1.91
C LYS A 2 30.21 -51.27 -0.66
N ARG A 3 30.80 -50.07 -0.78
CA ARG A 3 30.09 -48.76 -0.95
C ARG A 3 29.12 -48.42 0.19
N ALA A 4 29.67 -47.85 1.28
CA ALA A 4 28.91 -47.11 2.28
C ALA A 4 29.24 -45.62 2.10
N GLY A 5 28.43 -44.89 1.33
CA GLY A 5 28.72 -43.47 1.11
C GLY A 5 27.84 -42.80 0.08
N THR A 6 26.52 -42.81 0.25
CA THR A 6 25.58 -41.96 -0.52
C THR A 6 24.20 -41.89 0.16
N PHE A 7 24.11 -41.59 1.47
CA PHE A 7 22.80 -41.38 2.12
C PHE A 7 22.63 -40.01 2.79
N LEU A 8 23.67 -39.20 2.90
CA LEU A 8 23.60 -37.91 3.60
C LEU A 8 23.36 -36.69 2.68
N THR A 9 23.37 -36.86 1.35
CA THR A 9 23.23 -35.74 0.40
C THR A 9 21.80 -35.49 -0.08
N LEU A 10 20.83 -36.35 0.29
CA LEU A 10 19.43 -36.21 -0.14
C LEU A 10 18.57 -35.39 0.84
N MET A 11 19.00 -35.19 2.09
CA MET A 11 18.29 -34.33 3.06
C MET A 11 18.56 -32.82 2.84
N SER A 12 19.62 -32.48 2.10
CA SER A 12 20.03 -31.08 1.85
C SER A 12 19.40 -30.45 0.59
N VAL A 13 18.71 -31.23 -0.25
CA VAL A 13 18.02 -30.69 -1.44
C VAL A 13 16.57 -30.28 -1.14
N MET A 14 16.01 -30.68 0.01
CA MET A 14 14.62 -30.38 0.41
C MET A 14 14.51 -29.19 1.38
N VAL A 15 15.33 -28.15 1.22
CA VAL A 15 15.24 -26.91 2.02
C VAL A 15 15.30 -25.62 1.18
N LEU A 16 15.56 -25.69 -0.14
CA LEU A 16 15.86 -24.49 -0.95
C LEU A 16 14.80 -24.16 -2.02
N VAL A 17 13.52 -24.23 -1.65
CA VAL A 17 12.47 -23.48 -2.38
C VAL A 17 11.69 -22.61 -1.38
N PHE A 18 12.40 -21.82 -0.58
CA PHE A 18 11.85 -20.61 0.02
C PHE A 18 11.96 -19.47 -1.00
N ALA A 19 11.24 -19.58 -2.12
CA ALA A 19 10.90 -18.39 -2.89
C ALA A 19 9.69 -17.76 -2.20
N GLY A 20 9.95 -17.06 -1.09
CA GLY A 20 8.96 -16.21 -0.45
C GLY A 20 8.61 -15.07 -1.39
N VAL A 21 7.72 -15.33 -2.34
CA VAL A 21 7.09 -14.27 -3.12
C VAL A 21 6.33 -13.44 -2.09
N ALA A 22 6.82 -12.24 -1.79
CA ALA A 22 6.03 -11.25 -1.08
C ALA A 22 4.88 -10.87 -2.02
N LEU A 23 3.77 -11.62 -1.96
CA LEU A 23 2.53 -11.14 -2.54
C LEU A 23 2.15 -9.90 -1.74
N ALA A 24 2.07 -8.76 -2.43
CA ALA A 24 1.38 -7.60 -1.91
C ALA A 24 -0.07 -8.01 -1.63
N ALA A 25 -0.62 -7.66 -0.45
CA ALA A 25 -2.02 -7.96 -0.20
C ALA A 25 -2.88 -7.05 -1.08
N LEU A 26 -3.94 -7.62 -1.67
CA LEU A 26 -4.97 -6.83 -2.34
C LEU A 26 -6.10 -6.60 -1.33
N ILE A 27 -6.33 -5.34 -0.98
CA ILE A 27 -7.35 -4.94 -0.02
C ILE A 27 -8.33 -4.02 -0.74
N GLU A 28 -9.60 -4.43 -0.74
CA GLU A 28 -10.64 -3.80 -1.53
C GLU A 28 -11.82 -3.39 -0.65
N GLY A 29 -12.19 -2.11 -0.77
CA GLY A 29 -13.43 -1.56 -0.26
C GLY A 29 -14.60 -1.82 -1.21
N ASN A 30 -15.55 -0.90 -1.22
CA ASN A 30 -16.73 -0.90 -2.09
C ASN A 30 -17.24 0.53 -2.26
N ASN A 31 -18.46 0.72 -2.78
CA ASN A 31 -19.03 2.07 -3.00
C ASN A 31 -19.68 2.68 -1.74
N ARG A 32 -19.28 2.25 -0.54
CA ARG A 32 -19.76 2.77 0.76
C ARG A 32 -18.55 3.06 1.64
N PRO A 33 -18.70 3.91 2.67
CA PRO A 33 -17.64 4.16 3.64
C PRO A 33 -17.02 2.87 4.20
N ASN A 34 -15.70 2.76 4.11
CA ASN A 34 -14.94 1.62 4.59
C ASN A 34 -13.85 2.05 5.58
N THR A 35 -13.40 1.07 6.37
CA THR A 35 -12.21 1.18 7.20
C THR A 35 -11.29 0.05 6.76
N LEU A 36 -10.24 0.41 6.02
CA LEU A 36 -9.32 -0.53 5.41
C LEU A 36 -7.99 -0.44 6.14
N VAL A 37 -7.43 -1.60 6.46
CA VAL A 37 -6.19 -1.69 7.21
C VAL A 37 -5.25 -2.66 6.51
N GLY A 38 -4.09 -2.16 6.12
CA GLY A 38 -3.00 -2.88 5.48
C GLY A 38 -2.29 -3.85 6.40
N THR A 39 -1.15 -4.32 5.94
CA THR A 39 -0.27 -5.28 6.57
C THR A 39 1.10 -4.67 6.81
N PRO A 40 2.02 -5.34 7.54
CA PRO A 40 3.39 -4.86 7.65
C PRO A 40 4.26 -5.02 6.38
N LYS A 41 3.64 -5.36 5.24
CA LYS A 41 4.28 -5.53 3.92
C LYS A 41 3.56 -4.62 2.92
N GLY A 42 4.22 -4.32 1.81
CA GLY A 42 3.63 -3.50 0.76
C GLY A 42 2.36 -4.14 0.19
N ASP A 43 1.29 -3.36 0.13
CA ASP A 43 -0.07 -3.73 -0.23
C ASP A 43 -0.60 -2.87 -1.39
N ALA A 44 -1.64 -3.36 -2.05
CA ALA A 44 -2.45 -2.59 -2.98
C ALA A 44 -3.84 -2.39 -2.37
N ILE A 45 -4.18 -1.14 -2.05
CA ILE A 45 -5.40 -0.80 -1.32
C ILE A 45 -6.30 0.12 -2.15
N TYR A 46 -7.54 -0.30 -2.36
CA TYR A 46 -8.55 0.42 -3.14
C TYR A 46 -9.78 0.69 -2.27
N GLY A 47 -10.06 1.95 -1.92
CA GLY A 47 -11.29 2.30 -1.19
C GLY A 47 -12.54 2.31 -2.05
N TYR A 48 -12.37 2.66 -3.33
CA TYR A 48 -13.42 2.79 -4.35
C TYR A 48 -14.33 3.99 -4.18
N GLY A 49 -15.36 3.95 -3.34
CA GLY A 49 -16.29 5.05 -3.21
C GLY A 49 -16.96 5.14 -1.86
N GLY A 50 -17.41 6.33 -1.48
CA GLY A 50 -17.78 6.61 -0.11
C GLY A 50 -16.60 7.24 0.63
N ALA A 51 -16.83 7.68 1.87
CA ALA A 51 -15.81 8.31 2.70
C ALA A 51 -15.00 7.23 3.44
N ASP A 52 -13.82 6.92 2.95
CA ASP A 52 -12.98 5.82 3.42
C ASP A 52 -11.92 6.29 4.42
N SER A 53 -11.54 5.39 5.33
CA SER A 53 -10.37 5.54 6.20
C SER A 53 -9.42 4.39 5.93
N ILE A 54 -8.24 4.71 5.39
CA ILE A 54 -7.26 3.73 4.92
C ILE A 54 -5.95 3.92 5.69
N ASP A 55 -5.55 2.91 6.45
CA ASP A 55 -4.27 2.82 7.16
C ASP A 55 -3.44 1.69 6.56
N ALA A 56 -2.40 2.01 5.80
CA ALA A 56 -1.61 1.03 5.04
C ALA A 56 -0.55 0.30 5.90
N ARG A 57 -0.24 0.84 7.08
CA ARG A 57 0.73 0.34 8.07
C ARG A 57 2.19 0.36 7.63
N GLY A 58 2.64 -0.53 6.77
CA GLY A 58 4.02 -0.40 6.35
C GLY A 58 4.52 -1.41 5.36
N GLY A 59 5.72 -1.16 4.84
CA GLY A 59 6.06 -1.62 3.50
C GLY A 59 5.68 -0.53 2.50
N GLY A 60 6.13 -0.66 1.25
CA GLY A 60 5.77 0.33 0.23
C GLY A 60 4.40 0.02 -0.36
N ASP A 61 3.42 0.85 -0.06
CA ASP A 61 2.02 0.62 -0.36
C ASP A 61 1.55 1.44 -1.57
N ALA A 62 0.55 0.90 -2.29
CA ALA A 62 -0.13 1.59 -3.38
C ALA A 62 -1.60 1.83 -3.01
N LEU A 63 -1.93 3.07 -2.67
CA LEU A 63 -3.27 3.47 -2.23
C LEU A 63 -3.99 4.22 -3.35
N ARG A 64 -5.22 3.80 -3.63
CA ARG A 64 -6.21 4.57 -4.38
C ARG A 64 -7.41 4.80 -3.48
N LEU A 65 -7.56 6.03 -2.97
CA LEU A 65 -8.55 6.33 -1.95
C LEU A 65 -9.96 6.07 -2.47
N GLY A 66 -10.34 6.67 -3.61
CA GLY A 66 -11.64 6.36 -4.18
C GLY A 66 -12.30 7.63 -4.64
N GLY A 67 -13.61 7.72 -4.48
CA GLY A 67 -14.34 8.98 -4.55
C GLY A 67 -15.15 9.15 -3.28
N GLY A 68 -15.04 10.30 -2.65
CA GLY A 68 -15.57 10.54 -1.32
C GLY A 68 -14.59 11.41 -0.55
N ARG A 69 -14.96 11.83 0.65
CA ARG A 69 -14.00 12.54 1.52
C ARG A 69 -13.22 11.50 2.31
N ASP A 70 -12.03 11.20 1.85
CA ASP A 70 -11.24 10.08 2.33
C ASP A 70 -10.11 10.52 3.26
N LYS A 71 -9.64 9.57 4.06
CA LYS A 71 -8.42 9.67 4.87
C LYS A 71 -7.46 8.57 4.47
N GLY A 72 -6.28 8.95 3.98
CA GLY A 72 -5.22 8.03 3.58
C GLY A 72 -3.97 8.19 4.43
N TYR A 73 -3.53 7.10 5.07
CA TYR A 73 -2.30 7.02 5.85
C TYR A 73 -1.39 5.95 5.22
N GLY A 74 -0.26 6.38 4.65
CA GLY A 74 0.79 5.47 4.12
C GLY A 74 1.56 4.77 5.24
N GLU A 75 1.79 5.49 6.34
CA GLU A 75 2.57 5.04 7.49
C GLU A 75 4.05 4.80 7.10
N ARG A 76 4.64 3.64 7.37
CA ARG A 76 6.09 3.43 7.17
C ARG A 76 6.39 2.64 5.91
N GLY A 77 6.97 3.28 4.91
CA GLY A 77 7.52 2.63 3.73
C GLY A 77 7.61 3.61 2.58
N ASP A 78 7.89 3.14 1.37
CA ASP A 78 7.90 4.03 0.19
C ASP A 78 6.53 3.93 -0.50
N ASP A 79 5.66 4.90 -0.23
CA ASP A 79 4.25 4.83 -0.56
C ASP A 79 3.86 5.64 -1.80
N TYR A 80 2.86 5.14 -2.51
CA TYR A 80 2.20 5.83 -3.61
C TYR A 80 0.72 6.02 -3.31
N ILE A 81 0.30 7.25 -3.08
CA ILE A 81 -1.08 7.59 -2.73
C ILE A 81 -1.73 8.40 -3.85
N ARG A 82 -2.89 7.96 -4.34
CA ARG A 82 -3.67 8.65 -5.36
C ARG A 82 -5.08 8.99 -4.87
N ALA A 83 -5.36 10.28 -4.74
CA ALA A 83 -6.65 10.87 -4.39
C ALA A 83 -7.02 11.94 -5.43
N VAL A 84 -7.40 11.50 -6.63
CA VAL A 84 -7.76 12.39 -7.74
C VAL A 84 -9.09 11.90 -8.27
N ASP A 85 -10.15 12.39 -7.66
CA ASP A 85 -11.54 11.99 -7.90
C ASP A 85 -12.54 13.17 -7.84
N GLY A 86 -12.10 14.35 -7.42
CA GLY A 86 -12.92 15.55 -7.35
C GLY A 86 -13.61 15.77 -5.99
N SER A 87 -13.24 14.98 -4.99
CA SER A 87 -13.63 15.17 -3.59
C SER A 87 -12.44 15.69 -2.79
N LYS A 88 -12.72 16.20 -1.57
CA LYS A 88 -11.67 16.73 -0.68
C LYS A 88 -11.18 15.64 0.23
N ASP A 89 -9.87 15.40 0.24
CA ASP A 89 -9.22 14.34 1.00
C ASP A 89 -8.17 14.84 2.00
N ASP A 90 -7.91 14.01 3.01
CA ASP A 90 -6.83 14.17 3.98
C ASP A 90 -5.80 13.04 3.80
N ILE A 91 -4.57 13.36 3.40
CA ILE A 91 -3.48 12.41 3.18
C ILE A 91 -2.35 12.66 4.16
N SER A 92 -1.79 11.61 4.74
CA SER A 92 -0.51 11.61 5.45
C SER A 92 0.34 10.48 4.90
N CYS A 93 1.53 10.77 4.36
CA CYS A 93 2.37 9.70 3.81
C CYS A 93 3.11 8.97 4.93
N GLY A 94 3.75 9.70 5.85
CA GLY A 94 4.52 9.09 6.95
C GLY A 94 6.02 9.00 6.63
N PRO A 95 6.80 8.16 7.34
CA PRO A 95 8.22 8.03 7.09
C PRO A 95 8.51 7.14 5.87
N GLY A 96 9.21 7.70 4.88
CA GLY A 96 9.39 7.01 3.61
C GLY A 96 10.05 7.85 2.55
N SER A 97 10.13 7.32 1.32
CA SER A 97 10.23 8.11 0.10
C SER A 97 8.92 8.02 -0.67
N ASP A 98 8.02 8.95 -0.37
CA ASP A 98 6.62 8.87 -0.69
C ASP A 98 6.20 9.83 -1.79
N ARG A 99 5.12 9.44 -2.47
CA ARG A 99 4.54 10.20 -3.57
C ARG A 99 3.03 10.25 -3.45
N ALA A 100 2.50 11.47 -3.35
CA ALA A 100 1.07 11.72 -3.39
C ALA A 100 0.65 12.41 -4.69
N ILE A 101 -0.40 11.91 -5.33
CA ILE A 101 -1.14 12.65 -6.36
C ILE A 101 -2.52 12.99 -5.80
N ALA A 102 -2.79 14.28 -5.66
CA ALA A 102 -3.96 14.80 -4.98
C ALA A 102 -4.67 15.88 -5.81
N ASN A 103 -5.96 16.09 -5.58
CA ASN A 103 -6.67 17.25 -6.09
C ASN A 103 -6.07 18.56 -5.52
N PRO A 104 -6.07 19.66 -6.29
CA PRO A 104 -5.82 20.97 -5.71
C PRO A 104 -6.84 21.26 -4.61
N GLY A 105 -6.36 21.51 -3.38
CA GLY A 105 -7.24 21.77 -2.23
C GLY A 105 -7.32 20.64 -1.20
N ASP A 106 -6.89 19.42 -1.56
CA ASP A 106 -6.71 18.36 -0.57
C ASP A 106 -5.65 18.73 0.45
N LYS A 107 -5.86 18.27 1.67
CA LYS A 107 -4.88 18.38 2.72
C LYS A 107 -3.88 17.22 2.55
N VAL A 108 -2.69 17.55 2.08
CA VAL A 108 -1.57 16.61 2.08
C VAL A 108 -0.65 17.03 3.22
N ALA A 109 -0.63 16.22 4.26
CA ALA A 109 0.11 16.41 5.49
C ALA A 109 1.54 15.85 5.38
N GLU A 110 2.14 15.53 6.51
CA GLU A 110 3.56 15.24 6.66
C GLU A 110 3.99 13.97 5.91
N GLY A 111 5.29 13.94 5.58
CA GLY A 111 5.95 12.77 5.01
C GLY A 111 5.81 12.59 3.51
N CYS A 112 5.06 13.43 2.79
CA CYS A 112 4.98 13.30 1.34
C CYS A 112 6.12 14.08 0.65
N GLU A 113 7.19 13.41 0.23
CA GLU A 113 8.35 14.05 -0.42
C GLU A 113 7.98 14.63 -1.80
N VAL A 114 7.10 13.95 -2.54
CA VAL A 114 6.64 14.41 -3.85
C VAL A 114 5.12 14.54 -3.85
N ILE A 115 4.65 15.77 -4.08
CA ILE A 115 3.22 16.07 -4.16
C ILE A 115 2.90 16.59 -5.56
N ILE A 116 2.03 15.88 -6.27
CA ILE A 116 1.55 16.27 -7.59
C ILE A 116 0.08 16.67 -7.47
N ARG A 117 -0.22 17.95 -7.73
CA ARG A 117 -1.59 18.46 -7.76
C ARG A 117 -2.20 18.30 -9.15
N LYS A 118 -3.27 17.53 -9.27
CA LYS A 118 -3.95 17.20 -10.56
C LYS A 118 -5.47 17.13 -10.40
N GLY A 119 -6.20 17.30 -11.51
CA GLY A 119 -7.66 17.20 -11.51
C GLY A 119 -8.36 18.49 -11.10
N ILE A 120 -9.60 18.36 -10.63
CA ILE A 120 -10.47 19.48 -10.28
C ILE A 120 -10.07 20.03 -8.90
N ARG A 121 -10.14 21.35 -8.72
CA ARG A 121 -9.94 21.97 -7.42
C ARG A 121 -11.13 21.66 -6.50
N VAL A 122 -10.85 21.31 -5.27
CA VAL A 122 -11.82 21.00 -4.22
C VAL A 122 -11.59 21.95 -3.05
N ASP A 123 -12.66 22.37 -2.36
CA ASP A 123 -12.60 23.36 -1.28
C ASP A 123 -13.11 22.79 0.05
#